data_AF-A0A1B6KAM6-F1
#
_entry.id   AF-A0A1B6KAM6-F1
#
_cell.length_a   1.000
_cell.length_b   1.000
_cell.length_c   1.000
_cell.angle_alpha   90.00
_cell.angle_beta   90.00
_cell.angle_gamma   90.00
#
_symmetry.space_group_name_H-M   'P 1'
#
loop_
_entity.id
_entity.type
_entity.pdbx_description
1 polymer ?
#
loop_
_entity_poly.entity_id
_entity_poly.type
_entity_poly.pdbx_seq_one_letter_code
_entity_poly.pdbx_strand_id
1 'polypeptide(L)'
;AAGHRASATASTRDRDMSGAAAPVRAVFRRADPPGDRQLLRTRLAAVASPRRDEDDDGRLPDSIREQLDTALQQQQARETGICPVRRRLFEQCFDELIRQVTVNCCERGLLLLRVRDEMRMTMAAYQTLYESS
;
A
#
# COMPACT_ATOMS: atom_id res chain seq x y z
N ALA A 1 50.79 -30.59 14.52
CA ALA A 1 50.28 -29.35 15.12
C ALA A 1 48.96 -29.01 14.43
N ALA A 2 47.82 -29.37 15.04
CA ALA A 2 46.95 -28.44 15.81
C ALA A 2 46.50 -27.25 14.92
N GLY A 3 45.28 -27.19 14.38
CA GLY A 3 43.98 -26.98 15.05
C GLY A 3 43.56 -25.52 14.78
N HIS A 4 42.42 -25.18 14.16
CA HIS A 4 41.07 -25.30 14.71
C HIS A 4 39.98 -25.23 13.63
N ARG A 5 38.94 -26.05 13.83
CA ARG A 5 37.61 -25.99 13.20
C ARG A 5 36.78 -24.85 13.81
N ALA A 6 35.83 -24.32 13.05
CA ALA A 6 34.48 -24.07 13.54
C ALA A 6 33.48 -24.14 12.39
N SER A 7 32.52 -25.05 12.53
CA SER A 7 31.43 -25.37 11.61
C SER A 7 30.14 -24.64 11.99
N ALA A 8 29.19 -24.63 11.05
CA ALA A 8 27.74 -24.66 11.27
C ALA A 8 27.06 -23.30 11.54
N THR A 9 25.85 -23.00 11.08
CA THR A 9 24.70 -23.87 10.79
C THR A 9 23.79 -23.25 9.71
N ALA A 10 23.40 -24.05 8.72
CA ALA A 10 22.14 -23.86 8.03
C ALA A 10 21.02 -23.98 9.06
N SER A 11 20.27 -22.90 9.29
CA SER A 11 19.15 -22.92 10.24
C SER A 11 17.98 -23.66 9.63
N THR A 12 17.95 -24.93 9.99
CA THR A 12 16.87 -25.89 9.84
C THR A 12 15.61 -25.36 10.51
N ARG A 13 14.64 -24.86 9.73
CA ARG A 13 13.21 -24.93 10.05
C ARG A 13 12.37 -25.11 8.77
N ASP A 14 12.74 -26.12 7.99
CA ASP A 14 11.74 -27.01 7.41
C ASP A 14 11.18 -27.84 8.57
N ARG A 15 10.05 -27.41 9.11
CA ARG A 15 9.15 -28.29 9.86
C ARG A 15 7.77 -28.07 9.30
N ASP A 16 7.23 -29.17 8.79
CA ASP A 16 5.85 -29.43 8.47
C ASP A 16 4.86 -28.53 9.20
N MET A 17 4.00 -27.86 8.41
CA MET A 17 2.64 -27.53 8.80
C MET A 17 1.75 -27.75 7.58
N SER A 18 1.28 -28.99 7.44
CA SER A 18 0.17 -29.36 6.57
C SER A 18 -1.10 -28.65 7.04
N GLY A 19 -1.59 -27.68 6.26
CA GLY A 19 -2.89 -27.06 6.50
C GLY A 19 -3.10 -25.76 5.71
N ALA A 20 -4.19 -25.71 4.93
CA ALA A 20 -4.97 -24.60 4.35
C ALA A 20 -4.34 -23.25 3.88
N ALA A 21 -3.07 -22.95 4.16
CA ALA A 21 -2.42 -21.66 3.96
C ALA A 21 -1.53 -21.59 2.70
N ALA A 22 -1.48 -22.67 1.91
CA ALA A 22 -0.73 -22.74 0.66
C ALA A 22 -1.11 -21.66 -0.38
N PRO A 23 -2.41 -21.35 -0.63
CA PRO A 23 -2.76 -20.32 -1.61
C PRO A 23 -2.42 -18.90 -1.12
N VAL A 24 -2.53 -18.64 0.18
CA VAL A 24 -2.24 -17.32 0.78
C VAL A 24 -0.75 -16.98 0.69
N ARG A 25 0.13 -17.96 0.89
CA ARG A 25 1.59 -17.81 0.70
C ARG A 25 2.01 -17.59 -0.76
N ALA A 26 1.23 -18.09 -1.72
CA ALA A 26 1.50 -17.86 -3.14
C ALA A 26 1.18 -16.41 -3.56
N VAL A 27 0.13 -15.81 -2.95
CA VAL A 27 -0.21 -14.39 -3.13
C VAL A 27 0.89 -13.50 -2.55
N PHE A 28 1.39 -13.81 -1.35
CA PHE A 28 2.46 -13.03 -0.72
C PHE A 28 3.79 -13.10 -1.48
N ARG A 29 4.10 -14.23 -2.14
CA ARG A 29 5.29 -14.37 -3.00
C ARG A 29 5.23 -13.60 -4.32
N ARG A 30 4.07 -13.08 -4.73
CA ARG A 30 3.95 -12.14 -5.85
C ARG A 30 4.10 -10.67 -5.42
N ALA A 31 3.86 -10.36 -4.15
CA ALA A 31 3.91 -8.99 -3.63
C ALA A 31 5.34 -8.50 -3.36
N ASP A 32 6.26 -9.40 -2.96
CA ASP A 32 7.65 -9.05 -2.68
C ASP A 32 8.62 -9.92 -3.49
N PRO A 33 9.12 -9.47 -4.65
CA PRO A 33 10.35 -10.02 -5.19
C PRO A 33 11.49 -9.78 -4.18
N PRO A 34 12.52 -10.65 -4.07
CA PRO A 34 13.69 -10.37 -3.26
C PRO A 34 14.31 -9.06 -3.78
N GLY A 35 14.03 -7.99 -3.05
CA GLY A 35 14.35 -6.63 -3.46
C GLY A 35 15.85 -6.47 -3.52
N ASP A 36 16.39 -6.39 -4.73
CA ASP A 36 17.77 -5.98 -4.95
C ASP A 36 17.92 -4.57 -4.37
N ARG A 37 18.50 -4.50 -3.16
CA ARG A 37 18.60 -3.27 -2.35
C ARG A 37 19.20 -2.12 -3.14
N GLN A 38 20.05 -2.43 -4.11
CA GLN A 38 20.66 -1.49 -5.02
C GLN A 38 19.60 -0.82 -5.93
N LEU A 39 18.72 -1.60 -6.56
CA LEU A 39 17.65 -1.11 -7.45
C LEU A 39 16.61 -0.25 -6.71
N LEU A 40 16.23 -0.65 -5.49
CA LEU A 40 15.35 0.15 -4.62
C LEU A 40 16.01 1.49 -4.26
N ARG A 41 17.30 1.48 -3.91
CA ARG A 41 18.05 2.69 -3.58
C ARG A 41 18.23 3.60 -4.80
N THR A 42 18.49 3.05 -5.98
CA THR A 42 18.60 3.80 -7.23
C THR A 42 17.24 4.38 -7.67
N ARG A 43 16.14 3.63 -7.50
CA ARG A 43 14.78 4.15 -7.76
C ARG A 43 14.39 5.27 -6.78
N LEU A 44 14.69 5.11 -5.49
CA LEU A 44 14.47 6.15 -4.48
C LEU A 44 15.33 7.40 -4.77
N ALA A 45 16.59 7.22 -5.17
CA ALA A 45 17.46 8.33 -5.55
C ALA A 45 16.98 9.06 -6.83
N ALA A 46 16.40 8.34 -7.79
CA ALA A 46 15.81 8.94 -8.99
C ALA A 46 14.52 9.72 -8.69
N VAL A 47 13.70 9.24 -7.73
CA VAL A 47 12.53 9.99 -7.20
C VAL A 47 12.97 11.20 -6.37
N ALA A 48 14.14 11.12 -5.71
CA ALA A 48 14.71 12.18 -4.89
C ALA A 48 15.55 13.21 -5.66
N SER A 49 15.44 13.28 -6.99
CA SER A 49 16.01 14.40 -7.75
C SER A 49 15.18 15.67 -7.50
N PRO A 50 15.80 16.81 -7.14
CA PRO A 50 15.07 18.04 -6.86
C PRO A 50 14.73 18.72 -8.20
N ARG A 51 13.50 18.55 -8.64
CA ARG A 51 12.83 19.50 -9.52
C ARG A 51 11.35 19.53 -9.18
N ARG A 52 10.96 20.33 -8.18
CA ARG A 52 9.71 21.11 -8.16
C ARG A 52 9.95 22.32 -7.26
N ASP A 53 9.65 23.47 -7.82
CA ASP A 53 9.74 24.79 -7.24
C ASP A 53 9.10 24.82 -5.85
N GLU A 54 9.75 25.49 -4.89
CA GLU A 54 9.26 25.66 -3.51
C GLU A 54 8.03 26.60 -3.42
N ASP A 55 7.35 26.85 -4.55
CA ASP A 55 6.14 27.68 -4.69
C ASP A 55 4.97 26.92 -5.39
N ASP A 56 5.06 25.59 -5.58
CA ASP A 56 3.89 24.78 -5.92
C ASP A 56 3.10 24.51 -4.65
N ASP A 57 2.20 25.44 -4.30
CA ASP A 57 1.17 25.24 -3.29
C ASP A 57 0.34 24.00 -3.71
N GLY A 58 0.81 22.83 -3.28
CA GLY A 58 0.32 21.47 -3.52
C GLY A 58 -1.05 21.22 -2.91
N ARG A 59 -1.97 22.15 -3.13
CA ARG A 59 -3.34 22.14 -2.68
C ARG A 59 -4.11 21.27 -3.66
N LEU A 60 -4.43 20.05 -3.23
CA LEU A 60 -5.51 19.26 -3.83
C LEU A 60 -6.69 20.19 -4.13
N PRO A 61 -7.44 19.98 -5.23
CA PRO A 61 -8.54 20.86 -5.62
C PRO A 61 -9.41 21.18 -4.40
N ASP A 62 -9.40 22.46 -3.98
CA ASP A 62 -9.90 22.87 -2.65
C ASP A 62 -11.30 22.33 -2.38
N SER A 63 -12.13 22.24 -3.42
CA SER A 63 -13.49 21.72 -3.33
C SER A 63 -13.58 20.25 -2.86
N ILE A 64 -12.72 19.33 -3.32
CA ILE A 64 -12.83 17.91 -2.89
C ILE A 64 -12.43 17.78 -1.43
N ARG A 65 -11.35 18.46 -1.04
CA ARG A 65 -10.86 18.42 0.34
C ARG A 65 -11.89 19.02 1.29
N GLU A 66 -12.44 20.19 0.96
CA GLU A 66 -13.48 20.84 1.76
C GLU A 66 -14.75 19.99 1.86
N GLN A 67 -15.18 19.35 0.76
CA GLN A 67 -16.33 18.44 0.76
C GLN A 67 -16.08 17.21 1.65
N LEU A 68 -14.88 16.63 1.59
CA LEU A 68 -14.51 15.49 2.42
C LEU A 68 -14.47 15.89 3.90
N ASP A 69 -13.83 17.00 4.23
CA ASP A 69 -13.72 17.49 5.61
C ASP A 69 -15.10 17.79 6.20
N THR A 70 -15.97 18.44 5.41
CA THR A 70 -17.37 18.69 5.77
C THR A 70 -18.12 17.38 6.02
N ALA A 71 -17.99 16.39 5.12
CA ALA A 71 -18.67 15.11 5.26
C ALA A 71 -18.16 14.29 6.46
N LEU A 72 -16.86 14.34 6.76
CA LEU A 72 -16.26 13.68 7.92
C LEU A 72 -16.79 14.29 9.22
N GLN A 73 -16.90 15.61 9.30
CA GLN A 73 -17.47 16.31 10.46
C GLN A 73 -18.97 16.01 10.61
N GLN A 74 -19.74 16.12 9.54
CA GLN A 74 -21.19 15.87 9.55
C GLN A 74 -21.53 14.44 9.98
N GLN A 75 -20.75 13.46 9.53
CA GLN A 75 -20.97 12.05 9.88
C GLN A 75 -20.20 11.60 11.13
N GLN A 76 -19.55 12.53 11.85
CA GLN A 76 -18.81 12.28 13.09
C GLN A 76 -17.84 11.09 12.95
N ALA A 77 -17.10 11.06 11.86
CA ALA A 77 -16.14 10.00 11.60
C ALA A 77 -15.02 10.00 12.66
N ARG A 78 -14.60 8.82 13.11
CA ARG A 78 -13.52 8.73 14.10
C ARG A 78 -12.19 9.17 13.48
N GLU A 79 -11.47 10.01 14.21
CA GLU A 79 -10.13 10.50 13.81
C GLU A 79 -9.05 9.41 13.91
N THR A 80 -9.26 8.39 14.76
CA THR A 80 -8.29 7.32 15.00
C THR A 80 -8.95 5.93 14.93
N GLY A 81 -8.11 4.92 14.68
CA GLY A 81 -8.55 3.52 14.55
C GLY A 81 -9.34 3.21 13.27
N ILE A 82 -9.88 2.00 13.22
CA ILE A 82 -10.71 1.53 12.09
C ILE A 82 -12.08 2.20 12.21
N CYS A 83 -12.46 2.94 11.18
CA CYS A 83 -13.75 3.63 11.09
C CYS A 83 -14.39 3.35 9.72
N PRO A 84 -15.57 2.69 9.67
CA PRO A 84 -16.22 2.35 8.41
C PRO A 84 -16.74 3.59 7.67
N VAL A 85 -17.24 4.59 8.41
CA VAL A 85 -17.69 5.88 7.84
C VAL A 85 -16.53 6.58 7.15
N ARG A 86 -15.40 6.72 7.85
CA ARG A 86 -14.19 7.32 7.29
C ARG A 86 -13.73 6.55 6.05
N ARG A 87 -13.62 5.22 6.14
CA ARG A 87 -13.24 4.38 4.99
C ARG A 87 -14.12 4.67 3.77
N ARG A 88 -15.44 4.66 3.95
CA ARG A 88 -16.40 4.93 2.86
C ARG A 88 -16.22 6.32 2.25
N LEU A 89 -16.07 7.36 3.08
CA LEU A 89 -15.88 8.73 2.60
C LEU A 89 -14.57 8.90 1.82
N PHE A 90 -13.49 8.28 2.29
CA PHE A 90 -12.21 8.26 1.58
C PHE A 90 -12.28 7.46 0.27
N GLU A 91 -13.02 6.34 0.22
CA GLU A 91 -13.25 5.59 -1.03
C GLU A 91 -13.98 6.45 -2.07
N GLN A 92 -15.04 7.16 -1.66
CA GLN A 92 -15.79 8.06 -2.54
C GLN A 92 -14.91 9.23 -3.03
N CYS A 93 -14.14 9.85 -2.14
CA CYS A 93 -13.20 10.91 -2.49
C CYS A 93 -12.15 10.42 -3.49
N PHE A 94 -11.61 9.22 -3.28
CA PHE A 94 -10.60 8.65 -4.17
C PHE A 94 -11.16 8.33 -5.56
N ASP A 95 -12.40 7.84 -5.64
CA ASP A 95 -13.09 7.60 -6.91
C ASP A 95 -13.32 8.92 -7.69
N GLU A 96 -13.69 10.00 -7.01
CA GLU A 96 -13.82 11.33 -7.62
C GLU A 96 -12.47 11.92 -8.05
N LEU A 97 -11.39 11.71 -7.27
CA LEU A 97 -10.04 12.07 -7.68
C LEU A 97 -9.61 11.32 -8.95
N ILE A 98 -9.88 10.02 -9.04
CA ILE A 98 -9.61 9.23 -10.24
C ILE A 98 -10.41 9.80 -11.41
N ARG A 99 -11.69 10.15 -11.23
CA ARG A 99 -12.51 10.77 -12.28
C ARG A 99 -11.89 12.06 -12.80
N GLN A 100 -11.50 12.98 -11.91
CA GLN A 100 -10.88 14.26 -12.30
C GLN A 100 -9.53 14.06 -12.99
N VAL A 101 -8.66 13.20 -12.45
CA VAL A 101 -7.37 12.90 -13.07
C VAL A 101 -7.55 12.25 -14.44
N THR A 102 -8.53 11.36 -14.60
CA THR A 102 -8.82 10.68 -15.87
C THR A 102 -9.24 11.67 -16.96
N VAL A 103 -10.03 12.69 -16.61
CA VAL A 103 -10.40 13.78 -17.53
C VAL A 103 -9.16 14.55 -17.99
N ASN A 104 -8.21 14.80 -17.09
CA ASN A 104 -6.98 15.52 -17.42
C ASN A 104 -5.98 14.66 -18.20
N CYS A 105 -5.80 13.40 -17.82
CA CYS A 105 -4.91 12.42 -18.44
C CYS A 105 -5.38 11.01 -18.09
N CYS A 106 -5.87 10.30 -19.09
CA CYS A 106 -6.52 9.00 -18.91
C CYS A 106 -5.53 7.93 -18.44
N GLU A 107 -4.26 7.98 -18.86
CA GLU A 107 -3.22 7.03 -18.46
C GLU A 107 -2.93 7.13 -16.96
N ARG A 108 -2.87 8.36 -16.43
CA ARG A 108 -2.72 8.60 -14.98
C ARG A 108 -3.93 8.09 -14.22
N GLY A 109 -5.14 8.35 -14.72
CA GLY A 109 -6.38 7.82 -14.16
C GLY A 109 -6.39 6.29 -14.10
N LEU A 110 -5.96 5.63 -15.17
CA LEU A 110 -5.87 4.17 -15.25
C LEU A 110 -4.86 3.60 -14.24
N LEU A 111 -3.72 4.26 -14.06
CA LEU A 111 -2.73 3.85 -13.06
C LEU A 111 -3.31 3.96 -11.64
N LEU A 112 -3.98 5.07 -11.30
CA LEU A 112 -4.62 5.23 -10.00
C LEU A 112 -5.72 4.19 -9.74
N LEU A 113 -6.50 3.83 -10.78
CA LEU A 113 -7.50 2.79 -10.69
C LEU A 113 -6.89 1.42 -10.35
N ARG A 114 -5.75 1.07 -10.96
CA ARG A 114 -5.04 -0.18 -10.62
C ARG A 114 -4.54 -0.19 -9.18
N VAL A 115 -3.97 0.93 -8.72
CA VAL A 115 -3.51 1.06 -7.32
C VAL A 115 -4.68 0.91 -6.36
N ARG A 116 -5.83 1.52 -6.64
CA ARG A 116 -7.05 1.36 -5.84
C ARG A 116 -7.45 -0.10 -5.68
N ASP A 117 -7.47 -0.83 -6.78
CA ASP A 117 -7.94 -2.21 -6.82
C ASP A 117 -6.97 -3.14 -6.07
N GLU A 118 -5.66 -2.90 -6.19
CA GLU A 118 -4.63 -3.59 -5.41
C GLU A 118 -4.76 -3.32 -3.89
N MET A 119 -5.01 -2.08 -3.49
CA MET A 119 -5.25 -1.73 -2.09
C MET A 119 -6.50 -2.43 -1.54
N ARG A 120 -7.59 -2.48 -2.31
CA ARG A 120 -8.83 -3.18 -1.92
C ARG A 120 -8.59 -4.68 -1.74
N MET A 121 -7.90 -5.32 -2.67
CA MET A 121 -7.53 -6.74 -2.56
C MET A 121 -6.67 -7.00 -1.31
N THR A 122 -5.70 -6.14 -1.04
CA THR A 122 -4.80 -6.25 0.11
C THR A 122 -5.56 -6.08 1.44
N MET A 123 -6.45 -5.09 1.53
CA MET A 123 -7.28 -4.89 2.73
C MET A 123 -8.22 -6.07 2.98
N ALA A 124 -8.84 -6.62 1.93
CA ALA A 124 -9.70 -7.79 2.05
C ALA A 124 -8.91 -9.01 2.55
N ALA A 125 -7.70 -9.24 2.04
CA ALA A 125 -6.84 -10.33 2.50
C ALA A 125 -6.49 -10.18 4.00
N TYR A 126 -6.12 -8.98 4.44
CA TYR A 126 -5.86 -8.73 5.87
C TYR A 126 -7.09 -8.93 6.73
N GLN A 127 -8.27 -8.52 6.26
CA GLN A 127 -9.52 -8.71 6.97
C GLN A 127 -9.83 -10.21 7.13
N THR A 128 -9.72 -11.01 6.08
CA THR A 128 -9.90 -12.47 6.15
C THR A 128 -8.93 -13.12 7.13
N LEU A 129 -7.65 -12.73 7.11
CA LEU A 129 -6.65 -13.28 8.04
C LEU A 129 -7.01 -12.99 9.50
N TYR A 130 -7.48 -11.77 9.77
CA TYR A 130 -7.91 -11.39 11.11
C TYR A 130 -9.20 -12.10 11.54
N GLU A 131 -10.19 -12.22 10.65
CA GLU A 131 -11.44 -12.94 10.92
C GLU A 131 -11.25 -14.46 11.08
N SER A 132 -10.18 -15.00 10.50
CA SER A 132 -9.82 -16.43 10.62
C SER A 132 -8.97 -16.78 11.86
N SER A 133 -8.55 -15.78 12.64
CA SER A 133 -7.76 -15.96 13.87
C SER A 133 -8.65 -16.04 15.11
#